data_AF-A0AAU2XII4-F1
#
_entry.id   AF-A0AAU2XII4-F1
#
_cell.length_a   1.000
_cell.length_b   1.000
_cell.length_c   1.000
_cell.angle_alpha   90.00
_cell.angle_beta   90.00
_cell.angle_gamma   90.00
#
_symmetry.space_group_name_H-M   'P 1'
#
loop_
_entity.id
_entity.type
_entity.pdbx_description
1 polymer ?
#
loop_
_entity_poly.entity_id
_entity_poly.type
_entity_poly.pdbx_seq_one_letter_code
_entity_poly.pdbx_strand_id
1 'polypeptide(L)'
;MKYPSTYELFKRLAGRAGLKARPHMLRHSALTRWVRADVPRDVIQNMARHASPSSMDPYTHATDGDKRAAVERVAAMRKEMRS
;
A
#
# COMPACT_ATOMS: atom_id res chain seq x y z
N MET A 1 -26.21 5.80 -6.24
CA MET A 1 -25.68 4.45 -6.52
C MET A 1 -25.77 3.63 -5.24
N LYS A 2 -26.40 2.45 -5.24
CA LYS A 2 -26.52 1.62 -4.02
C LYS A 2 -25.30 0.71 -3.91
N TYR A 3 -24.85 0.40 -2.68
CA TYR A 3 -23.68 -0.45 -2.45
C TYR A 3 -23.67 -1.76 -3.27
N PRO A 4 -24.80 -2.49 -3.43
CA PRO A 4 -24.84 -3.69 -4.27
C PRO A 4 -24.48 -3.42 -5.74
N SER A 5 -24.94 -2.32 -6.33
CA SER A 5 -24.63 -1.98 -7.73
C SER A 5 -23.14 -1.71 -7.94
N THR A 6 -22.48 -1.06 -6.99
CA THR A 6 -21.04 -0.82 -7.03
C THR A 6 -20.26 -2.12 -6.85
N TYR A 7 -20.69 -2.96 -5.92
CA TYR A 7 -20.08 -4.26 -5.69
C TYR A 7 -20.14 -5.16 -6.92
N GLU A 8 -21.30 -5.28 -7.57
CA GLU A 8 -21.47 -6.10 -8.77
C GLU A 8 -20.67 -5.55 -9.97
N LEU A 9 -20.58 -4.22 -10.12
CA LEU A 9 -19.70 -3.61 -11.12
C LEU A 9 -18.24 -4.03 -10.89
N PHE A 10 -17.75 -3.94 -9.65
CA PHE A 10 -16.38 -4.34 -9.31
C PHE A 10 -16.15 -5.83 -9.53
N LYS A 11 -17.10 -6.68 -9.15
CA LYS A 11 -17.02 -8.13 -9.37
C LYS A 11 -16.86 -8.46 -10.85
N ARG A 12 -17.64 -7.80 -11.72
CA ARG A 12 -17.56 -7.97 -13.18
C ARG A 12 -16.20 -7.50 -13.74
N LEU A 13 -15.72 -6.33 -13.32
CA LEU A 13 -14.42 -5.81 -13.75
C LEU A 13 -13.27 -6.70 -13.28
N ALA A 14 -13.32 -7.16 -12.03
CA ALA A 14 -12.35 -8.06 -11.44
C ALA A 14 -12.28 -9.40 -12.22
N GLY A 15 -13.44 -9.98 -12.56
CA GLY A 15 -13.52 -11.17 -13.39
C GLY A 15 -12.91 -10.98 -14.77
N ARG A 16 -13.16 -9.85 -15.44
CA ARG A 16 -12.56 -9.53 -16.75
C ARG A 16 -11.04 -9.34 -16.68
N ALA A 17 -10.52 -8.84 -15.56
CA ALA A 17 -9.10 -8.65 -15.35
C ALA A 17 -8.37 -9.92 -14.86
N GLY A 18 -9.10 -11.02 -14.55
CA GLY A 18 -8.52 -12.20 -13.92
C GLY A 18 -8.04 -11.96 -12.49
N LEU A 19 -8.58 -10.93 -11.82
CA LEU A 19 -8.17 -10.51 -10.48
C LEU A 19 -9.27 -10.79 -9.45
N LYS A 20 -8.90 -11.14 -8.22
CA LYS A 20 -9.82 -11.15 -7.08
C LYS A 20 -9.84 -9.77 -6.42
N ALA A 21 -10.74 -8.89 -6.87
CA ALA A 21 -10.85 -7.53 -6.34
C ALA A 21 -12.24 -7.24 -5.78
N ARG A 22 -12.28 -6.69 -4.55
CA ARG A 22 -13.46 -6.07 -3.93
C ARG A 22 -13.17 -4.58 -3.76
N PRO A 23 -14.19 -3.70 -3.72
CA PRO A 23 -13.97 -2.25 -3.55
C PRO A 23 -13.04 -1.91 -2.36
N HIS A 24 -13.19 -2.62 -1.24
CA HIS A 24 -12.37 -2.41 -0.04
C HIS A 24 -10.88 -2.76 -0.25
N MET A 25 -10.56 -3.70 -1.15
CA MET A 25 -9.17 -4.05 -1.48
C MET A 25 -8.43 -2.89 -2.17
N LEU A 26 -9.14 -2.07 -2.93
CA LEU A 26 -8.55 -0.89 -3.58
C LEU A 26 -8.18 0.17 -2.56
N ARG A 27 -9.00 0.34 -1.53
CA ARG A 27 -8.69 1.21 -0.41
C ARG A 27 -7.41 0.74 0.30
N HIS A 28 -7.29 -0.54 0.63
CA HIS A 28 -6.03 -1.08 1.17
C HIS A 28 -4.84 -0.85 0.24
N SER A 29 -5.04 -1.07 -1.06
CA SER A 29 -3.98 -0.88 -2.07
C SER A 29 -3.49 0.56 -2.14
N ALA A 30 -4.41 1.54 -2.05
CA ALA A 30 -4.05 2.96 -2.01
C ALA A 30 -3.25 3.30 -0.74
N LEU A 31 -3.69 2.82 0.43
CA LEU A 31 -3.01 3.05 1.70
C LEU A 31 -1.59 2.46 1.70
N THR A 32 -1.41 1.21 1.25
CA THR A 32 -0.08 0.60 1.09
C THR A 32 0.80 1.40 0.13
N ARG A 33 0.24 1.88 -0.99
CA ARG A 33 1.02 2.67 -1.97
C ARG A 33 1.47 4.01 -1.41
N TRP A 34 0.62 4.72 -0.66
CA TRP A 34 0.99 5.98 -0.05
C TRP A 34 2.06 5.81 1.03
N VAL A 35 1.95 4.77 1.88
CA VAL A 35 3.01 4.45 2.85
C VAL A 35 4.34 4.18 2.14
N ARG A 36 4.32 3.41 1.05
CA ARG A 36 5.53 3.11 0.27
C ARG A 36 6.10 4.29 -0.50
N ALA A 37 5.27 5.27 -0.83
CA ALA A 37 5.69 6.53 -1.43
C ALA A 37 6.15 7.55 -0.39
N ASP A 38 6.33 7.13 0.87
CA ASP A 38 6.77 7.96 1.99
C ASP A 38 5.86 9.19 2.24
N VAL A 39 4.56 9.04 1.94
CA VAL A 39 3.58 10.08 2.26
C VAL A 39 3.43 10.16 3.79
N PRO A 40 3.38 11.36 4.39
CA PRO A 40 3.25 11.52 5.84
C PRO A 40 2.06 10.74 6.41
N ARG A 41 2.28 10.07 7.55
CA ARG A 41 1.31 9.16 8.16
C ARG A 41 -0.01 9.84 8.51
N ASP A 42 0.05 11.07 9.02
CA ASP A 42 -1.11 11.89 9.39
C ASP A 42 -1.96 12.26 8.16
N VAL A 43 -1.31 12.57 7.03
CA VAL A 43 -1.97 12.81 5.74
C VAL A 43 -2.71 11.55 5.29
N ILE A 44 -2.03 10.39 5.32
CA ILE A 44 -2.66 9.12 4.94
C ILE A 44 -3.85 8.82 5.87
N GLN A 45 -3.69 9.02 7.18
CA GLN A 45 -4.74 8.74 8.17
C GLN A 45 -5.98 9.63 7.95
N ASN A 46 -5.77 10.91 7.63
CA ASN A 46 -6.83 11.86 7.30
C ASN A 46 -7.54 11.46 5.99
N MET A 47 -6.79 11.18 4.92
CA MET A 47 -7.35 10.70 3.65
C MET A 47 -8.12 9.38 3.80
N ALA A 48 -7.62 8.50 4.68
CA ALA A 48 -8.29 7.27 5.02
C ALA A 48 -9.56 7.53 5.84
N ARG A 49 -9.69 8.63 6.58
CA ARG A 49 -10.70 8.81 7.63
C ARG A 49 -10.60 7.74 8.71
N HIS A 50 -9.37 7.37 9.09
CA HIS A 50 -9.15 6.45 10.20
C HIS A 50 -9.32 7.20 11.52
N ALA A 51 -10.29 6.76 12.33
CA ALA A 51 -10.53 7.32 13.65
C ALA A 51 -9.40 6.97 14.65
N SER A 52 -8.73 5.82 14.46
CA SER A 52 -7.63 5.39 15.31
C SER A 52 -6.32 5.30 14.53
N PRO A 53 -5.19 5.79 15.08
CA PRO A 53 -3.86 5.56 14.52
C PRO A 53 -3.51 4.08 14.31
N SER A 54 -4.00 3.18 15.18
CA SER A 54 -3.74 1.73 15.07
C SER A 54 -4.33 1.11 13.79
N SER A 55 -5.29 1.77 13.15
CA SER A 55 -5.82 1.33 11.84
C SER A 55 -4.78 1.42 10.71
N MET A 56 -3.63 2.06 10.96
CA MET A 56 -2.52 2.15 10.03
C MET A 56 -1.52 0.99 10.15
N ASP A 57 -1.54 0.23 11.24
CA ASP A 57 -0.54 -0.81 11.52
C ASP A 57 -0.38 -1.82 10.38
N PRO A 58 -1.45 -2.32 9.73
CA PRO A 58 -1.32 -3.29 8.64
C PRO A 58 -0.52 -2.81 7.42
N TYR A 59 -0.36 -1.50 7.24
CA TYR A 59 0.34 -0.93 6.08
C TYR A 59 1.81 -0.63 6.35
N THR A 60 2.29 -0.84 7.57
CA THR A 60 3.58 -0.32 8.03
C THR A 60 4.66 -1.39 8.19
N HIS A 61 4.37 -2.60 7.71
CA HIS A 61 5.30 -3.72 7.78
C HIS A 61 6.30 -3.68 6.62
N ALA A 62 7.59 -3.75 6.96
CA ALA A 62 8.66 -3.94 5.98
C ALA A 62 8.49 -5.29 5.28
N THR A 63 8.43 -5.28 3.95
CA THR A 63 8.47 -6.49 3.15
C THR A 63 9.89 -6.98 2.98
N ASP A 64 10.07 -8.25 2.60
CA ASP A 64 11.42 -8.79 2.35
C ASP A 64 12.13 -8.07 1.19
N GLY A 65 11.37 -7.50 0.24
CA GLY A 65 11.91 -6.61 -0.78
C GLY A 65 12.48 -5.32 -0.18
N ASP A 66 11.78 -4.71 0.78
CA ASP A 66 12.24 -3.47 1.43
C ASP A 66 13.52 -3.72 2.23
N LYS A 67 13.62 -4.88 2.92
CA LYS A 67 14.83 -5.31 3.63
C LYS A 67 15.99 -5.50 2.66
N ARG A 68 15.78 -6.19 1.54
CA ARG A 68 16.81 -6.41 0.51
C ARG A 68 17.32 -5.08 -0.05
N ALA A 69 16.42 -4.19 -0.44
CA ALA A 69 16.76 -2.88 -0.97
C ALA A 69 17.58 -2.05 0.04
N ALA A 70 17.27 -2.14 1.34
CA ALA A 70 18.05 -1.49 2.38
C ALA A 70 19.49 -2.03 2.48
N VAL A 71 19.66 -3.36 2.42
CA VAL A 71 20.98 -4.00 2.43
C VAL A 71 21.78 -3.61 1.18
N GLU A 72 21.15 -3.61 0.01
CA GLU A 72 21.78 -3.23 -1.25
C GLU A 72 22.25 -1.77 -1.24
N ARG A 73 21.45 -0.84 -0.69
CA ARG A 73 21.85 0.57 -0.51
C ARG A 73 23.11 0.70 0.35
N VAL A 74 23.17 0.00 1.49
CA VAL A 74 24.35 0.02 2.37
C VAL A 74 25.58 -0.56 1.67
N ALA A 75 25.40 -1.65 0.90
CA ALA A 75 26.49 -2.26 0.14
C ALA A 75 27.04 -1.30 -0.93
N ALA A 76 26.17 -0.57 -1.64
CA ALA A 76 26.57 0.43 -2.64
C ALA A 76 27.37 1.58 -1.99
N MET A 77 26.88 2.16 -0.89
CA MET A 77 27.58 3.22 -0.16
C MET A 77 28.98 2.78 0.31
N ARG A 78 29.11 1.53 0.77
CA ARG A 78 30.41 0.97 1.18
C ARG A 78 31.40 0.81 0.02
N LYS A 79 30.90 0.57 -1.19
CA LYS A 79 31.73 0.47 -2.39
C LYS A 79 32.25 1.84 -2.81
N GLU A 80 31.40 2.86 -2.78
CA GLU A 80 31.76 4.26 -3.09
C GLU A 80 32.78 4.83 -2.09
N MET A 81 32.67 4.50 -0.79
CA MET A 81 33.67 4.93 0.21
C MET A 81 35.04 4.25 0.07
N ARG A 82 35.14 3.17 -0.71
CA ARG A 82 36.36 2.38 -0.89
C ARG A 82 37.05 2.63 -2.23
N SER A 83 36.41 3.36 -3.14
CA SER A 83 36.95 3.82 -4.43
C SER A 83 37.50 5.23 -4.31
#